data_AF-A0A7U4QJN3-F1
#
_entry.id   AF-A0A7U4QJN3-F1
#
_cell.length_a   1.000
_cell.length_b   1.000
_cell.length_c   1.000
_cell.angle_alpha   90.00
_cell.angle_beta   90.00
_cell.angle_gamma   90.00
#
_symmetry.space_group_name_H-M   'P 1'
#
loop_
_entity.id
_entity.type
_entity.pdbx_description
1 polymer ?
#
loop_
_entity_poly.entity_id
_entity_poly.type
_entity_poly.pdbx_seq_one_letter_code
_entity_poly.pdbx_strand_id
1 'polypeptide(L)'
;MEIIQVILDGLLILLAIFLIAEIRKKQSIKKQAEEFILSMETFLKESKKISQQFEENLDEKKHIIKTLLTELNEKIEEANKYLNKQEYTETQDLENLKNKILVLHKQNLGIDEIAQKLNKPKDEIELILNLRTNRFAKDIPKS
;
A
#
# COMPACT_ATOMS: atom_id res chain seq x y z
N MET A 1 54.38 -40.66 -71.03
CA MET A 1 53.58 -41.21 -69.92
C MET A 1 53.84 -40.48 -68.60
N GLU A 2 55.07 -40.02 -68.32
CA GLU A 2 55.42 -39.31 -67.07
C GLU A 2 54.70 -37.97 -66.86
N ILE A 3 54.49 -37.16 -67.91
CA ILE A 3 53.78 -35.86 -67.80
C ILE A 3 52.33 -36.03 -67.33
N ILE A 4 51.66 -37.11 -67.77
CA ILE A 4 50.27 -37.40 -67.37
C ILE A 4 50.21 -37.75 -65.89
N GLN A 5 51.20 -38.49 -65.36
CA GLN A 5 51.30 -38.81 -63.95
C GLN A 5 51.54 -37.56 -63.09
N VAL A 6 52.44 -36.67 -63.52
CA VAL A 6 52.70 -35.41 -62.80
C VAL A 6 51.45 -34.51 -62.73
N ILE A 7 50.69 -34.42 -63.82
CA ILE A 7 49.43 -33.66 -63.85
C ILE A 7 48.38 -34.31 -62.94
N LEU A 8 48.27 -35.64 -62.97
CA LEU A 8 47.33 -36.40 -62.15
C LEU A 8 47.63 -36.23 -60.65
N ASP A 9 48.90 -36.33 -60.26
CA ASP A 9 49.33 -36.16 -58.87
C ASP A 9 49.12 -34.72 -58.40
N GLY A 10 49.41 -33.73 -59.25
CA GLY A 10 49.11 -32.32 -58.96
C GLY A 10 47.61 -32.07 -58.74
N LEU A 11 46.75 -32.70 -59.54
CA LEU A 11 45.30 -32.61 -59.40
C LEU A 11 44.80 -33.29 -58.12
N LEU A 12 45.40 -34.42 -57.74
CA LEU A 12 45.12 -35.13 -56.48
C LEU A 12 45.48 -34.27 -55.25
N ILE A 13 46.63 -33.61 -55.28
CA ILE A 13 47.07 -32.71 -54.20
C ILE A 13 46.12 -31.52 -54.07
N LEU A 14 45.72 -30.91 -55.18
CA LEU A 14 44.74 -29.81 -55.18
C LEU A 14 43.39 -30.25 -54.58
N LEU A 15 42.90 -31.44 -54.95
CA LEU A 15 41.68 -32.02 -54.39
C LEU A 15 41.81 -32.27 -52.88
N ALA A 16 42.95 -32.80 -52.44
CA ALA A 16 43.20 -33.05 -51.02
C ALA A 16 43.22 -31.75 -50.21
N ILE A 17 43.87 -30.70 -50.71
CA ILE A 17 43.88 -29.37 -50.06
C ILE A 17 42.48 -28.80 -49.98
N PHE A 18 41.70 -28.89 -51.07
CA PHE A 18 40.32 -28.41 -51.10
C PHE A 18 39.43 -29.13 -50.08
N LEU A 19 39.51 -30.46 -49.99
CA LEU A 19 38.75 -31.24 -49.01
C LEU A 19 39.14 -30.90 -47.57
N ILE A 20 40.44 -30.74 -47.28
CA ILE A 20 40.91 -30.36 -45.95
C ILE A 20 40.41 -28.97 -45.56
N ALA A 21 40.45 -28.02 -46.49
CA ALA A 21 39.95 -26.66 -46.26
C ALA A 21 38.43 -26.66 -45.95
N GLU A 22 37.66 -27.42 -46.70
CA GLU A 22 36.20 -27.52 -46.53
C GLU A 22 35.82 -28.21 -45.21
N ILE A 23 36.55 -29.26 -44.81
CA ILE A 23 36.34 -29.94 -43.52
C ILE A 23 36.69 -29.01 -42.35
N ARG A 24 37.83 -28.29 -42.43
CA ARG A 24 38.25 -27.35 -41.39
C ARG A 24 37.25 -26.21 -41.21
N LYS A 25 36.70 -25.68 -42.31
CA LYS A 25 35.69 -24.61 -42.27
C LYS A 25 34.41 -25.07 -41.57
N LYS A 26 33.90 -26.26 -41.91
CA LYS A 26 32.70 -26.84 -41.25
C LYS A 26 32.91 -27.11 -39.77
N GLN A 27 34.11 -27.55 -39.37
CA GLN A 27 34.44 -27.79 -37.97
C GLN A 27 34.48 -26.49 -37.15
N SER A 28 35.02 -25.41 -37.72
CA SER A 28 35.05 -24.09 -37.08
C SER A 28 33.63 -23.53 -36.84
N ILE A 29 32.76 -23.62 -37.86
CA ILE A 29 31.36 -23.14 -37.75
C ILE A 29 30.58 -23.91 -36.69
N LYS A 30 30.78 -25.24 -36.59
CA LYS A 30 30.13 -26.06 -35.56
C LYS A 30 30.54 -25.63 -34.15
N LYS A 31 31.84 -25.41 -33.91
CA LYS A 31 32.34 -24.94 -32.60
C LYS A 31 31.75 -23.60 -32.22
N GLN A 32 31.72 -22.65 -33.16
CA GLN A 32 31.15 -21.32 -32.91
C GLN A 32 29.64 -21.38 -32.62
N ALA A 33 28.90 -22.25 -33.31
CA ALA A 33 27.48 -22.48 -33.02
C ALA A 33 27.27 -23.11 -31.63
N GLU A 34 28.14 -24.04 -31.22
CA GLU A 34 28.08 -24.69 -29.91
C GLU A 34 28.38 -23.70 -28.77
N GLU A 35 29.39 -22.84 -28.92
CA GLU A 35 29.68 -21.74 -27.98
C GLU A 35 28.53 -20.73 -27.90
N PHE A 36 27.89 -20.41 -29.03
CA PHE A 36 26.72 -19.55 -29.05
C PHE A 36 25.52 -20.18 -28.32
N ILE A 37 25.25 -21.47 -28.54
CA ILE A 37 24.19 -22.20 -27.83
C ILE A 37 24.45 -22.21 -26.32
N LEU A 38 25.69 -22.46 -25.90
CA LEU A 38 26.08 -22.49 -24.48
C LEU A 38 25.88 -21.12 -23.80
N SER A 39 26.25 -20.03 -24.49
CA SER A 39 26.06 -18.67 -23.99
C SER A 39 24.58 -18.26 -23.95
N MET A 40 23.78 -18.67 -24.94
CA MET A 40 22.32 -18.50 -24.91
C MET A 40 21.67 -19.28 -23.76
N GLU A 41 22.09 -20.51 -23.50
CA GLU A 41 21.58 -21.29 -22.37
C GLU A 41 21.91 -20.62 -21.03
N THR A 42 23.13 -20.07 -20.91
CA THR A 42 23.57 -19.32 -19.73
C THR A 42 22.72 -18.06 -19.55
N PHE A 43 22.54 -17.28 -20.61
CA PHE A 43 21.70 -16.08 -20.58
C PHE A 43 20.25 -16.39 -20.21
N LEU A 44 19.66 -17.48 -20.75
CA LEU A 44 18.32 -17.91 -20.39
C LEU A 44 18.21 -18.32 -18.92
N LYS A 45 19.21 -19.02 -18.38
CA LYS A 45 19.26 -19.36 -16.95
C LYS A 45 19.33 -18.10 -16.08
N GLU A 46 20.17 -17.14 -16.44
CA GLU A 46 20.29 -15.87 -15.73
C GLU A 46 18.99 -15.06 -15.80
N SER A 47 18.39 -14.95 -16.99
CA SER A 47 17.11 -14.28 -17.20
C SER A 47 15.98 -14.91 -16.39
N LYS A 48 15.93 -16.25 -16.32
CA LYS A 48 14.98 -16.97 -15.47
C LYS A 48 15.20 -16.64 -13.99
N LYS A 49 16.45 -16.64 -13.53
CA LYS A 49 16.79 -16.27 -12.15
C LYS A 49 16.37 -14.85 -11.82
N ILE A 50 16.62 -13.88 -12.71
CA ILE A 50 16.20 -12.48 -12.54
C ILE A 50 14.68 -12.39 -12.45
N SER A 51 13.97 -13.12 -13.32
CA SER A 51 12.50 -13.13 -13.33
C SER A 51 11.93 -13.70 -12.03
N GLN A 52 12.51 -14.79 -11.51
CA GLN A 52 12.13 -15.37 -10.22
C GLN A 52 12.38 -14.40 -9.07
N GLN A 53 13.56 -13.77 -9.02
CA GLN A 53 13.87 -12.77 -8.00
C GLN A 53 12.93 -11.56 -8.09
N PHE A 54 12.57 -11.14 -9.30
CA PHE A 54 11.63 -10.04 -9.51
C PHE A 54 10.22 -10.41 -9.01
N GLU A 55 9.76 -11.63 -9.27
CA GLU A 55 8.47 -12.15 -8.79
C GLU A 55 8.43 -12.25 -7.26
N GLU A 56 9.48 -12.78 -6.63
CA GLU A 56 9.65 -12.81 -5.17
C GLU A 56 9.59 -11.41 -4.56
N ASN A 57 10.30 -10.44 -5.17
CA ASN A 57 10.27 -9.04 -4.72
C ASN A 57 8.89 -8.40 -4.86
N LEU A 58 8.14 -8.72 -5.92
CA LEU A 58 6.78 -8.21 -6.11
C LEU A 58 5.82 -8.79 -5.06
N ASP A 59 5.94 -10.08 -4.75
CA ASP A 59 5.14 -10.72 -3.71
C ASP A 59 5.46 -10.15 -2.32
N GLU A 60 6.72 -9.92 -2.00
CA GLU A 60 7.12 -9.28 -0.75
C GLU A 60 6.56 -7.86 -0.65
N LYS A 61 6.69 -7.05 -1.71
CA LYS A 61 6.11 -5.69 -1.74
C LYS A 61 4.60 -5.70 -1.58
N LYS A 62 3.91 -6.64 -2.24
CA LYS A 62 2.45 -6.82 -2.09
C LYS A 62 2.08 -7.19 -0.66
N HIS A 63 2.85 -8.07 -0.02
CA HIS A 63 2.65 -8.45 1.37
C HIS A 63 2.81 -7.26 2.32
N ILE A 64 3.89 -6.48 2.18
CA ILE A 64 4.13 -5.27 2.97
C ILE A 64 2.97 -4.28 2.86
N ILE A 65 2.50 -4.00 1.64
CA ILE A 65 1.36 -3.10 1.42
C ILE A 65 0.11 -3.62 2.15
N LYS A 66 -0.15 -4.92 2.10
CA LYS A 66 -1.31 -5.53 2.78
C LYS A 66 -1.20 -5.40 4.30
N THR A 67 -0.02 -5.60 4.87
CA THR A 67 0.23 -5.43 6.31
C THR A 67 0.02 -3.98 6.72
N LEU A 68 0.60 -3.02 5.99
CA LEU A 68 0.42 -1.59 6.26
C LEU A 68 -1.06 -1.17 6.17
N LEU A 69 -1.81 -1.66 5.18
CA LEU A 69 -3.25 -1.40 5.09
C LEU A 69 -4.01 -1.98 6.29
N THR A 70 -3.61 -3.14 6.79
CA THR A 70 -4.24 -3.77 7.95
C THR A 70 -3.97 -2.95 9.22
N GLU A 71 -2.72 -2.56 9.46
CA GLU A 71 -2.34 -1.72 10.60
C GLU A 71 -2.99 -0.33 10.56
N LEU A 72 -3.09 0.28 9.38
CA LEU A 72 -3.78 1.56 9.21
C LEU A 72 -5.26 1.44 9.52
N ASN A 73 -5.93 0.37 9.07
CA ASN A 73 -7.33 0.13 9.38
C ASN A 73 -7.55 -0.08 10.88
N GLU A 74 -6.67 -0.84 11.54
CA GLU A 74 -6.73 -1.04 13.00
C GLU A 74 -6.59 0.29 13.75
N LYS A 75 -5.63 1.14 13.37
CA LYS A 75 -5.47 2.47 13.97
C LYS A 75 -6.67 3.39 13.74
N ILE A 76 -7.29 3.33 12.56
CA ILE A 76 -8.52 4.09 12.27
C ILE A 76 -9.66 3.58 13.17
N GLU A 77 -9.80 2.27 13.36
CA GLU A 77 -10.81 1.69 14.23
C GLU A 77 -10.61 2.10 15.69
N GLU A 78 -9.37 2.04 16.19
CA GLU A 78 -9.03 2.51 17.53
C GLU A 78 -9.35 3.99 17.71
N ALA A 79 -8.94 4.85 16.77
CA ALA A 79 -9.23 6.28 16.82
C ALA A 79 -10.74 6.55 16.86
N ASN A 80 -11.51 5.87 16.01
CA ASN A 80 -12.97 5.98 16.00
C ASN A 80 -13.58 5.51 17.33
N LYS A 81 -13.04 4.45 17.95
CA LYS A 81 -13.50 3.98 19.26
C LYS A 81 -13.25 5.02 20.36
N TYR A 82 -12.10 5.69 20.35
CA TYR A 82 -11.81 6.77 21.30
C TYR A 82 -12.72 7.99 21.09
N LEU A 83 -12.95 8.39 19.84
CA LEU A 83 -13.85 9.50 19.50
C LEU A 83 -15.28 9.20 19.93
N ASN A 84 -15.81 8.04 19.58
CA ASN A 84 -17.16 7.62 19.98
C ASN A 84 -17.30 7.54 21.50
N LYS A 85 -16.26 7.07 22.22
CA LYS A 85 -16.28 7.02 23.68
C LYS A 85 -16.29 8.41 24.31
N GLN A 86 -15.53 9.35 23.77
CA GLN A 86 -15.51 10.73 24.25
C GLN A 86 -16.85 11.42 23.97
N GLU A 87 -17.39 11.29 22.76
CA GLU A 87 -18.67 11.88 22.38
C GLU A 87 -19.82 11.36 23.26
N TYR A 88 -19.84 10.06 23.58
CA TYR A 88 -20.86 9.48 24.47
C TYR A 88 -20.73 9.96 25.93
N THR A 89 -19.50 10.15 26.41
CA THR A 89 -19.24 10.61 27.79
C THR A 89 -19.60 12.09 27.93
N GLU A 90 -19.17 12.92 26.97
CA GLU A 90 -19.46 14.36 26.96
C GLU A 90 -20.97 14.65 26.82
N THR A 91 -21.67 13.91 25.96
CA THR A 91 -23.13 14.08 25.80
C THR A 91 -23.91 13.64 27.04
N GLN A 92 -23.52 12.56 27.72
CA GLN A 92 -24.14 12.17 28.98
C GLN A 92 -23.89 13.18 30.10
N ASP A 93 -22.66 13.66 30.25
CA ASP A 93 -22.32 14.61 31.30
C ASP A 93 -22.99 15.97 31.07
N LEU A 94 -23.10 16.41 29.82
CA LEU A 94 -23.80 17.65 29.46
C LEU A 94 -25.31 17.54 29.73
N GLU A 95 -25.96 16.42 29.36
CA GLU A 95 -27.39 16.23 29.65
C GLU A 95 -27.66 16.08 31.16
N ASN A 96 -26.77 15.41 31.89
CA ASN A 96 -26.87 15.33 33.35
C ASN A 96 -26.72 16.70 34.03
N LEU A 97 -25.77 17.53 33.56
CA LEU A 97 -25.57 18.89 34.06
C LEU A 97 -26.78 19.77 33.75
N LYS A 98 -27.28 19.72 32.52
CA LYS A 98 -28.49 20.43 32.09
C LYS A 98 -29.69 20.03 32.96
N ASN A 99 -29.94 18.74 33.16
CA ASN A 99 -31.04 18.26 34.00
C ASN A 99 -30.92 18.75 35.45
N LYS A 100 -29.72 18.75 36.04
CA LYS A 100 -29.48 19.28 37.39
C LYS A 100 -29.77 20.77 37.50
N ILE A 101 -29.31 21.58 36.53
CA ILE A 101 -29.59 23.02 36.46
C ILE A 101 -31.10 23.26 36.38
N LEU A 102 -31.82 22.46 35.59
CA LEU A 102 -33.27 22.59 35.43
C LEU A 102 -34.06 22.26 36.69
N VAL A 103 -33.64 21.23 37.44
CA VAL A 103 -34.29 20.88 38.72
C VAL A 103 -34.09 21.99 39.74
N LEU A 104 -32.87 22.54 39.84
CA LEU A 104 -32.55 23.60 40.80
C LEU A 104 -33.27 24.92 40.44
N HIS A 105 -33.34 25.27 39.16
CA HIS A 105 -34.10 26.44 38.71
C HIS A 105 -35.61 26.30 38.97
N LYS A 106 -36.18 25.09 38.83
CA LYS A 106 -37.59 24.81 39.18
C LYS A 106 -37.87 24.90 40.69
N GLN A 107 -36.85 24.76 41.52
CA GLN A 107 -36.94 24.95 42.98
C GLN A 107 -36.86 26.44 43.38
N ASN A 108 -36.98 27.38 42.43
CA ASN A 108 -36.83 28.82 42.60
C ASN A 108 -35.44 29.28 43.10
N LEU A 109 -34.40 28.45 42.95
CA LEU A 109 -33.04 28.91 43.21
C LEU A 109 -32.59 29.89 42.12
N GLY A 110 -31.97 30.99 42.53
CA GLY A 110 -31.42 31.99 41.62
C GLY A 110 -30.16 31.48 40.91
N ILE A 111 -29.84 32.06 39.75
CA ILE A 111 -28.67 31.68 38.92
C ILE A 111 -27.37 31.67 39.74
N ASP A 112 -27.22 32.62 40.66
CA ASP A 112 -26.07 32.76 41.55
C ASP A 112 -25.93 31.60 42.54
N GLU A 113 -27.04 31.11 43.07
CA GLU A 113 -27.07 30.00 44.03
C GLU A 113 -26.83 28.67 43.32
N ILE A 114 -27.35 28.52 42.10
CA ILE A 114 -27.09 27.35 41.26
C ILE A 114 -25.60 27.31 40.87
N ALA A 115 -25.01 28.45 40.54
CA ALA A 115 -23.58 28.58 40.22
C ALA A 115 -22.68 28.16 41.39
N GLN A 116 -22.98 28.64 42.60
CA GLN A 116 -22.26 28.23 43.80
C GLN A 116 -22.46 26.74 44.12
N LYS A 117 -23.68 26.22 43.97
CA LYS A 117 -24.02 24.84 44.33
C LYS A 117 -23.46 23.80 43.35
N LEU A 118 -23.36 24.15 42.06
CA LEU A 118 -22.78 23.29 41.02
C LEU A 118 -21.29 23.55 40.78
N ASN A 119 -20.70 24.54 41.45
CA ASN A 119 -19.34 25.00 41.23
C ASN A 119 -19.05 25.25 39.73
N LYS A 120 -19.97 25.98 39.09
CA LYS A 120 -19.94 26.34 37.66
C LYS A 120 -20.07 27.85 37.50
N PRO A 121 -19.41 28.44 36.49
CA PRO A 121 -19.52 29.88 36.23
C PRO A 121 -20.97 30.27 35.92
N LYS A 122 -21.36 31.46 36.39
CA LYS A 122 -22.71 32.00 36.23
C LYS A 122 -23.11 32.08 34.74
N ASP A 123 -22.17 32.53 33.91
CA ASP A 123 -22.34 32.69 32.47
C ASP A 123 -22.70 31.36 31.76
N GLU A 124 -22.14 30.24 32.19
CA GLU A 124 -22.41 28.91 31.61
C GLU A 124 -23.82 28.41 31.98
N ILE A 125 -24.26 28.70 33.20
CA ILE A 125 -25.62 28.37 33.67
C ILE A 125 -26.66 29.23 32.96
N GLU A 126 -26.40 30.53 32.84
CA GLU A 126 -27.25 31.47 32.12
C GLU A 126 -27.37 31.07 30.64
N LEU A 127 -26.26 30.68 30.01
CA LEU A 127 -26.26 30.19 28.64
C LEU A 127 -27.14 28.93 28.48
N ILE A 128 -27.01 27.94 29.38
CA ILE A 128 -27.80 26.69 29.33
C ILE A 128 -29.30 26.98 29.50
N LEU A 129 -29.66 27.91 30.39
CA LEU A 129 -31.05 28.33 30.60
C LEU A 129 -31.59 29.11 29.39
N ASN A 130 -30.80 30.03 28.83
CA ASN A 130 -31.17 30.82 27.64
C ASN A 130 -31.33 29.95 26.39
N LEU A 131 -30.46 28.96 26.18
CA LEU A 131 -30.56 27.99 25.08
C LEU A 131 -31.85 27.16 25.15
N ARG A 132 -32.40 26.94 26.35
CA ARG A 132 -33.68 26.28 26.52
C ARG A 132 -34.85 27.22 26.27
N THR A 133 -34.82 28.42 26.85
CA THR A 133 -35.87 29.45 26.64
C THR A 133 -36.03 29.79 25.16
N ASN A 134 -34.92 29.87 24.42
CA ASN A 134 -34.95 30.15 22.98
C ASN A 134 -35.42 28.96 22.13
N ARG A 135 -35.27 27.71 22.60
CA ARG A 135 -35.91 26.54 21.95
C ARG A 135 -37.44 26.59 22.07
N PHE A 136 -37.98 27.05 23.20
CA PHE A 136 -39.44 27.21 23.37
C PHE A 136 -40.02 28.38 22.56
N ALA A 137 -39.23 29.42 22.27
CA ALA A 137 -39.66 30.53 21.41
C ALA A 137 -39.81 30.14 19.93
N LYS A 138 -39.23 29.02 19.49
CA LYS A 138 -39.30 28.52 18.11
C LYS A 138 -40.57 27.69 17.82
N ASP A 139 -41.27 27.22 18.86
CA ASP A 139 -42.46 26.37 18.76
C ASP A 139 -43.80 27.14 18.88
N ILE A 140 -43.79 28.48 18.89
CA ILE A 140 -45.02 29.26 18.86
C ILE A 140 -45.40 29.51 17.39
N PRO A 141 -46.49 28.91 16.87
CA PRO A 141 -46.97 29.25 15.54
C PRO A 141 -47.40 30.72 15.57
N LYS A 142 -46.78 31.52 14.70
CA LYS A 142 -47.21 32.90 14.48
C LYS A 142 -48.63 32.85 13.90
N SER A 143 -49.62 33.26 14.70
CA SER A 143 -50.97 33.54 14.24
C SER A 143 -51.00 34.81 13.40
#